data_AF-A0A9D6RLX2-F1
#
_entry.id   AF-A0A9D6RLX2-F1
#
_cell.length_a   1.000
_cell.length_b   1.000
_cell.length_c   1.000
_cell.angle_alpha   90.00
_cell.angle_beta   90.00
_cell.angle_gamma   90.00
#
_symmetry.space_group_name_H-M   'P 1'
#
loop_
_entity.id
_entity.type
_entity.pdbx_description
1 polymer ?
#
loop_
_entity_poly.entity_id
_entity_poly.type
_entity_poly.pdbx_seq_one_letter_code
_entity_poly.pdbx_strand_id
1 'polypeptide(L)'
;MRKASYGLEGGCPELLSALDRFRTEDKSAERVKLFSGIAAVVAGVGAVVGLMTETLPVAGAMALVTLIALGFYAYSSGHDLDNSRLAVPRDFIEVLQADVPPKGKLRLKLDFRDYRTNQFLQSKDGGMFSSVRSFAYSMPWLHASGPLADSSRFNIRVLRLIKRREKSKRKYTKVKEKMVDVMVLSIQVDPARYPDLSTLASHLRQPPLGLRVLQVRTDNNRVTARLTTPVNTRVQARYGATGTLEDLVTGHHLLAGLVWVYQGLKAAKVQRITSAV
;
A
#
# COMPACT_ATOMS: atom_id res chain seq x y z
N MET A 1 -10.44 12.18 -1.12
CA MET A 1 -9.62 12.05 -2.36
C MET A 1 -10.11 10.90 -3.23
N ARG A 2 -9.92 10.92 -4.56
CA ARG A 2 -10.34 9.80 -5.43
C ARG A 2 -9.35 8.63 -5.36
N LYS A 3 -9.79 7.41 -5.62
CA LYS A 3 -8.90 6.24 -5.80
C LYS A 3 -8.08 6.38 -7.10
N ALA A 4 -6.93 7.03 -7.00
CA ALA A 4 -6.02 7.29 -8.12
C ALA A 4 -4.56 7.01 -7.73
N SER A 5 -3.64 7.22 -8.67
CA SER A 5 -2.21 7.26 -8.37
C SER A 5 -1.79 8.70 -8.12
N TYR A 6 -1.02 8.90 -7.04
CA TYR A 6 -0.52 10.19 -6.59
C TYR A 6 1.00 10.18 -6.61
N GLY A 7 1.59 11.23 -7.18
CA GLY A 7 3.02 11.49 -7.10
C GLY A 7 3.26 12.71 -6.21
N LEU A 8 4.16 12.57 -5.25
CA LEU A 8 4.61 13.61 -4.33
C LEU A 8 6.13 13.73 -4.47
N GLU A 9 6.65 14.95 -4.45
CA GLU A 9 8.07 15.23 -4.46
C GLU A 9 8.33 16.41 -3.51
N GLY A 10 9.31 16.27 -2.63
CA GLY A 10 9.58 17.28 -1.61
C GLY A 10 10.58 16.83 -0.56
N GLY A 11 10.85 17.69 0.42
CA GLY A 11 11.58 17.31 1.63
C GLY A 11 10.75 16.38 2.52
N CYS A 12 11.39 15.74 3.52
CA CYS A 12 10.68 14.84 4.44
C CYS A 12 9.50 15.52 5.16
N PRO A 13 9.61 16.75 5.69
CA PRO A 13 8.49 17.43 6.35
C PRO A 13 7.31 17.70 5.42
N GLU A 14 7.59 18.07 4.16
CA GLU A 14 6.57 18.34 3.15
C GLU A 14 5.81 17.05 2.80
N LEU A 15 6.52 15.94 2.62
CA LEU A 15 5.92 14.64 2.33
C LEU A 15 5.09 14.11 3.51
N LEU A 16 5.58 14.22 4.74
CA LEU A 16 4.83 13.83 5.93
C LEU A 16 3.54 14.67 6.07
N SER A 17 3.64 15.99 5.88
CA SER A 17 2.48 16.89 5.89
C SER A 17 1.46 16.53 4.80
N ALA A 18 1.93 16.17 3.61
CA ALA A 18 1.06 15.73 2.52
C ALA A 18 0.34 14.40 2.86
N LEU A 19 1.04 13.43 3.46
CA LEU A 19 0.46 12.16 3.90
C LEU A 19 -0.56 12.35 5.03
N ASP A 20 -0.27 13.23 6.00
CA ASP A 20 -1.20 13.55 7.09
C ASP A 20 -2.45 14.30 6.58
N ARG A 21 -2.29 15.16 5.56
CA ARG A 21 -3.42 15.77 4.86
C ARG A 21 -4.27 14.72 4.17
N PHE A 22 -3.67 13.78 3.44
CA PHE A 22 -4.41 12.68 2.79
C PHE A 22 -5.19 11.85 3.80
N ARG A 23 -4.58 11.53 4.95
CA ARG A 23 -5.23 10.81 6.05
C ARG A 23 -6.39 11.60 6.66
N THR A 24 -6.24 12.92 6.79
CA THR A 24 -7.29 13.79 7.35
C THR A 24 -8.47 13.93 6.39
N GLU A 25 -8.20 14.09 5.10
CA GLU A 25 -9.21 14.13 4.04
C GLU A 25 -9.95 12.78 3.88
N ASP A 26 -9.26 11.66 4.09
CA ASP A 26 -9.87 10.33 4.09
C ASP A 26 -10.79 10.14 5.30
N LYS A 27 -10.31 10.45 6.51
CA LYS A 27 -11.13 10.40 7.74
C LYS A 27 -12.36 11.31 7.67
N SER A 28 -12.26 12.49 7.06
CA SER A 28 -13.42 13.36 6.90
C SER A 28 -14.43 12.77 5.91
N ALA A 29 -13.97 12.15 4.82
CA ALA A 29 -14.83 11.44 3.88
C ALA A 29 -15.54 10.23 4.53
N GLU A 30 -14.85 9.45 5.37
CA GLU A 30 -15.45 8.36 6.14
C GLU A 30 -16.56 8.84 7.08
N ARG A 31 -16.32 9.96 7.80
CA ARG A 31 -17.33 10.56 8.67
C ARG A 31 -18.55 11.02 7.87
N VAL A 32 -18.34 11.73 6.76
CA VAL A 32 -19.43 12.17 5.87
C VAL A 32 -20.21 10.97 5.33
N LYS A 33 -19.53 9.89 4.94
CA LYS A 33 -20.17 8.65 4.48
C LYS A 33 -21.03 8.01 5.58
N LEU A 34 -20.51 7.93 6.81
CA LEU A 34 -21.25 7.37 7.94
C LEU A 34 -22.50 8.22 8.25
N PHE A 35 -22.33 9.54 8.40
CA PHE A 35 -23.44 10.44 8.70
C PHE A 35 -24.48 10.48 7.58
N SER A 36 -24.07 10.55 6.32
CA SER A 36 -25.00 10.52 5.18
C SER A 36 -25.73 9.19 5.06
N GLY A 37 -25.07 8.06 5.36
CA GLY A 37 -25.73 6.76 5.45
C GLY A 37 -26.80 6.70 6.53
N ILE A 38 -26.51 7.17 7.75
CA ILE A 38 -27.48 7.24 8.85
C ILE A 38 -28.64 8.17 8.49
N ALA A 39 -28.34 9.37 7.98
CA ALA A 39 -29.35 10.33 7.58
C ALA A 39 -30.28 9.77 6.49
N ALA A 40 -29.75 9.06 5.50
CA ALA A 40 -30.55 8.42 4.45
C ALA A 40 -31.49 7.35 5.02
N VAL A 41 -31.05 6.55 5.99
CA VAL A 41 -31.90 5.52 6.62
C VAL A 41 -33.01 6.17 7.44
N VAL A 42 -32.68 7.13 8.30
CA VAL A 42 -33.66 7.81 9.16
C VAL A 42 -34.67 8.58 8.32
N ALA A 43 -34.21 9.33 7.31
CA ALA A 43 -35.08 10.06 6.40
C ALA A 43 -35.97 9.12 5.57
N GLY A 44 -35.41 8.00 5.09
CA GLY A 44 -36.16 7.00 4.33
C GLY A 44 -37.29 6.36 5.14
N VAL A 45 -37.02 6.01 6.41
CA VAL A 45 -38.05 5.50 7.33
C VAL A 45 -39.12 6.55 7.59
N GLY A 46 -38.72 7.80 7.85
CA GLY A 46 -39.66 8.90 8.07
C GLY A 46 -40.56 9.18 6.84
N ALA A 47 -40.01 9.06 5.63
CA ALA A 47 -40.79 9.19 4.40
C ALA A 47 -41.86 8.08 4.29
N VAL A 48 -41.50 6.83 4.59
CA VAL A 48 -42.45 5.70 4.58
C VAL A 48 -43.55 5.89 5.63
N VAL A 49 -43.19 6.29 6.86
CA VAL A 49 -44.17 6.56 7.93
C VAL A 49 -45.10 7.71 7.53
N GLY A 50 -44.55 8.80 6.97
CA GLY A 50 -45.36 9.95 6.53
C GLY A 50 -46.38 9.59 5.46
N LEU A 51 -46.01 8.70 4.52
CA LEU A 51 -46.95 8.15 3.54
C LEU A 51 -48.06 7.32 4.19
N MET A 52 -47.74 6.56 5.24
CA MET A 52 -48.74 5.77 5.98
C MET A 52 -49.69 6.62 6.83
N THR A 53 -49.26 7.81 7.27
CA THR A 53 -50.08 8.73 8.08
C THR A 53 -50.75 9.84 7.24
N GLU A 54 -50.72 9.74 5.91
CA GLU A 54 -51.28 10.73 4.98
C GLU A 54 -50.69 12.16 5.09
N THR A 55 -49.51 12.31 5.70
CA THR A 55 -48.81 13.59 5.82
C THR A 55 -47.89 13.84 4.62
N LEU A 56 -48.50 13.95 3.43
CA LEU A 56 -47.81 14.06 2.14
C LEU A 56 -46.66 15.09 2.08
N PRO A 57 -46.78 16.33 2.63
CA PRO A 57 -45.69 17.29 2.60
C PRO A 57 -44.45 16.83 3.37
N VAL A 58 -44.66 16.19 4.53
CA VAL A 58 -43.59 15.65 5.38
C VAL A 58 -42.91 14.48 4.66
N ALA A 59 -43.71 13.58 4.07
CA ALA A 59 -43.19 12.47 3.28
C ALA A 59 -42.32 12.95 2.10
N GLY A 60 -42.77 13.97 1.37
CA GLY A 60 -42.02 14.56 0.25
C GLY A 60 -40.69 15.18 0.68
N ALA A 61 -40.67 15.96 1.76
CA ALA A 61 -39.45 16.55 2.30
C ALA A 61 -38.44 15.47 2.74
N MET A 62 -38.91 14.43 3.43
CA MET A 62 -38.06 13.32 3.89
C MET A 62 -37.50 12.48 2.73
N ALA A 63 -38.28 12.28 1.67
CA ALA A 63 -37.79 11.63 0.45
C ALA A 63 -36.67 12.43 -0.22
N LEU A 64 -36.80 13.77 -0.31
CA LEU A 64 -35.74 14.63 -0.85
C LEU A 64 -34.45 14.55 -0.03
N VAL A 65 -34.55 14.64 1.31
CA VAL A 65 -33.39 14.49 2.20
C VAL A 65 -32.72 13.13 2.01
N THR A 66 -33.51 12.06 1.84
CA THR A 66 -33.00 10.71 1.57
C THR A 66 -32.20 10.68 0.27
N LEU A 67 -32.70 11.27 -0.82
CA LEU A 67 -32.01 11.32 -2.11
C LEU A 67 -30.70 12.12 -2.04
N ILE A 68 -30.71 13.27 -1.36
CA ILE A 68 -29.51 14.08 -1.15
C ILE A 68 -28.47 13.30 -0.34
N ALA A 69 -28.88 12.67 0.77
CA ALA A 69 -28.02 11.87 1.62
C ALA A 69 -27.44 10.65 0.87
N LEU A 70 -28.24 9.97 0.04
CA LEU A 70 -27.76 8.91 -0.85
C LEU A 70 -26.75 9.42 -1.88
N GLY A 71 -26.96 10.61 -2.43
CA GLY A 71 -26.00 11.27 -3.33
C GLY A 71 -24.64 11.49 -2.66
N PHE A 72 -24.64 12.04 -1.44
CA PHE A 72 -23.42 12.21 -0.64
C PHE A 72 -22.77 10.87 -0.25
N TYR A 73 -23.57 9.86 0.10
CA TYR A 73 -23.08 8.52 0.41
C TYR A 73 -22.40 7.87 -0.80
N ALA A 74 -23.03 7.95 -1.98
CA ALA A 74 -22.47 7.42 -3.22
C ALA A 74 -21.19 8.15 -3.62
N TYR A 75 -21.18 9.49 -3.52
CA TYR A 75 -20.01 10.31 -3.77
C TYR A 75 -18.85 9.93 -2.83
N SER A 76 -19.08 9.92 -1.52
CA SER A 76 -18.05 9.62 -0.51
C SER A 76 -17.54 8.17 -0.55
N SER A 77 -18.36 7.21 -0.98
CA SER A 77 -17.96 5.80 -1.12
C SER A 77 -16.80 5.58 -2.11
N GLY A 78 -16.62 6.49 -3.08
CA GLY A 78 -15.48 6.46 -4.01
C GLY A 78 -14.16 6.99 -3.42
N HIS A 79 -14.18 7.53 -2.20
CA HIS A 79 -13.07 8.31 -1.63
C HIS A 79 -12.30 7.63 -0.49
N ASP A 80 -12.70 6.41 -0.11
CA ASP A 80 -12.08 5.58 0.94
C ASP A 80 -10.70 5.05 0.48
N LEU A 81 -9.62 5.64 1.00
CA LEU A 81 -8.24 5.25 0.71
C LEU A 81 -7.81 4.11 1.65
N ASP A 82 -6.96 3.22 1.14
CA ASP A 82 -6.38 2.15 1.95
C ASP A 82 -5.43 2.73 3.02
N ASN A 83 -5.90 2.78 4.27
CA ASN A 83 -5.16 3.28 5.44
C ASN A 83 -3.74 2.69 5.54
N SER A 84 -3.55 1.42 5.19
CA SER A 84 -2.23 0.78 5.23
C SER A 84 -1.26 1.44 4.24
N ARG A 85 -1.75 1.82 3.04
CA ARG A 85 -0.93 2.45 1.99
C ARG A 85 -0.51 3.89 2.33
N LEU A 86 -1.20 4.54 3.27
CA LEU A 86 -0.79 5.83 3.83
C LEU A 86 0.17 5.66 5.01
N ALA A 87 -0.08 4.70 5.90
CA ALA A 87 0.73 4.47 7.08
C ALA A 87 2.16 4.00 6.73
N VAL A 88 2.30 3.04 5.80
CA VAL A 88 3.61 2.48 5.41
C VAL A 88 4.63 3.56 5.00
N PRO A 89 4.37 4.41 4.00
CA PRO A 89 5.33 5.42 3.59
C PRO A 89 5.55 6.49 4.66
N ARG A 90 4.53 6.80 5.48
CA ARG A 90 4.65 7.75 6.58
C ARG A 90 5.67 7.26 7.61
N ASP A 91 5.47 6.06 8.15
CA ASP A 91 6.35 5.45 9.15
C ASP A 91 7.77 5.27 8.60
N PHE A 92 7.90 4.92 7.31
CA PHE A 92 9.19 4.81 6.65
C PHE A 92 9.91 6.16 6.56
N ILE A 93 9.23 7.23 6.11
CA ILE A 93 9.83 8.57 5.96
C ILE A 93 10.15 9.18 7.32
N GLU A 94 9.30 8.96 8.33
CA GLU A 94 9.49 9.47 9.70
C GLU A 94 10.80 8.99 10.32
N VAL A 95 11.24 7.77 10.02
CA VAL A 95 12.56 7.28 10.45
C VAL A 95 13.65 7.67 9.47
N LEU A 96 13.39 7.57 8.15
CA LEU A 96 14.37 7.84 7.11
C LEU A 96 14.87 9.29 7.13
N GLN A 97 14.08 10.25 7.59
CA GLN A 97 14.45 11.67 7.60
C GLN A 97 15.78 11.97 8.30
N ALA A 98 16.21 11.12 9.24
CA ALA A 98 17.51 11.25 9.91
C ALA A 98 18.70 11.02 8.95
N ASP A 99 18.50 10.22 7.90
CA ASP A 99 19.52 9.87 6.90
C ASP A 99 19.37 10.63 5.58
N VAL A 100 18.38 11.51 5.45
CA VAL A 100 18.16 12.32 4.24
C VAL A 100 18.89 13.66 4.39
N PRO A 101 19.71 14.09 3.41
CA PRO A 101 20.36 15.39 3.47
C PRO A 101 19.34 16.53 3.63
N PRO A 102 19.65 17.64 4.31
CA PRO A 102 18.70 18.74 4.53
C PRO A 102 18.08 19.33 3.25
N LYS A 103 18.82 19.30 2.13
CA LYS A 103 18.36 19.73 0.79
C LYS A 103 17.94 18.55 -0.11
N GLY A 104 17.96 17.34 0.42
CA GLY A 104 17.61 16.11 -0.29
C GLY A 104 16.11 16.05 -0.54
N LYS A 105 15.72 15.94 -1.81
CA LYS A 105 14.32 15.72 -2.19
C LYS A 105 14.04 14.24 -2.33
N LEU A 106 12.94 13.81 -1.72
CA LEU A 106 12.38 12.47 -1.88
C LEU A 106 11.25 12.53 -2.92
N ARG A 107 11.14 11.46 -3.70
CA ARG A 107 10.01 11.20 -4.61
C ARG A 107 9.22 10.03 -4.07
N LEU A 108 7.93 10.22 -3.91
CA LEU A 108 6.99 9.22 -3.43
C LEU A 108 5.83 9.08 -4.41
N LYS A 109 5.56 7.87 -4.88
CA LYS A 109 4.40 7.55 -5.69
C LYS A 109 3.57 6.49 -4.98
N LEU A 110 2.28 6.78 -4.82
CA LEU A 110 1.31 5.90 -4.22
C LEU A 110 0.23 5.56 -5.25
N ASP A 111 -0.26 4.34 -5.25
CA ASP A 111 -1.42 3.93 -6.05
C ASP A 111 -2.51 3.41 -5.12
N PHE A 112 -3.69 4.03 -5.17
CA PHE A 112 -4.88 3.65 -4.39
C PHE A 112 -5.97 3.01 -5.24
N ARG A 113 -5.70 2.76 -6.53
CA ARG A 113 -6.66 2.09 -7.41
C ARG A 113 -6.95 0.67 -6.91
N ASP A 114 -8.14 0.19 -7.23
CA ASP A 114 -8.52 -1.19 -6.94
C ASP A 114 -7.68 -2.16 -7.80
N TYR A 115 -7.11 -3.17 -7.15
CA TYR A 115 -6.32 -4.21 -7.81
C TYR A 115 -7.17 -5.06 -8.78
N ARG A 116 -8.50 -5.07 -8.61
CA ARG A 116 -9.44 -5.85 -9.43
C ARG A 116 -9.62 -5.30 -10.85
N THR A 117 -8.97 -4.20 -11.18
CA THR A 117 -9.00 -3.60 -12.52
C THR A 117 -8.18 -4.43 -13.52
N ASN A 118 -8.61 -4.46 -14.80
CA ASN A 118 -7.95 -5.27 -15.84
C ASN A 118 -6.46 -4.91 -16.05
N GLN A 119 -6.06 -3.68 -15.78
CA GLN A 119 -4.66 -3.22 -15.88
C GLN A 119 -3.69 -4.00 -14.98
N PHE A 120 -4.17 -4.61 -13.89
CA PHE A 120 -3.34 -5.37 -12.95
C PHE A 120 -3.51 -6.88 -13.09
N LEU A 121 -4.43 -7.34 -13.94
CA LEU A 121 -4.72 -8.76 -14.15
C LEU A 121 -3.58 -9.40 -14.93
N GLN A 122 -2.97 -10.43 -14.35
CA GLN A 122 -1.89 -11.21 -14.95
C GLN A 122 -2.41 -12.48 -15.61
N SER A 123 -3.33 -13.18 -14.94
CA SER A 123 -3.98 -14.37 -15.50
C SER A 123 -5.39 -14.53 -14.94
N LYS A 124 -6.23 -15.19 -15.73
CA LYS A 124 -7.60 -15.56 -15.37
C LYS A 124 -7.84 -16.98 -15.86
N ASP A 125 -8.11 -17.87 -14.91
CA ASP A 125 -8.32 -19.29 -15.16
C ASP A 125 -9.69 -19.73 -14.67
N GLY A 126 -10.30 -20.68 -15.37
CA GLY A 126 -11.63 -21.19 -15.05
C GLY A 126 -12.78 -20.33 -15.57
N GLY A 127 -13.90 -20.98 -15.89
CA GLY A 127 -15.05 -20.36 -16.54
C GLY A 127 -15.88 -21.37 -17.33
N MET A 128 -17.06 -20.92 -17.78
CA MET A 128 -18.19 -21.59 -18.45
C MET A 128 -18.65 -22.95 -17.89
N PHE A 129 -17.74 -23.90 -17.67
CA PHE A 129 -18.01 -25.24 -17.14
C PHE A 129 -17.41 -25.50 -15.75
N SER A 130 -16.57 -24.59 -15.22
CA SER A 130 -16.00 -24.70 -13.87
C SER A 130 -16.74 -23.82 -12.85
N SER A 131 -17.10 -24.40 -11.70
CA SER A 131 -17.67 -23.68 -10.55
C SER A 131 -16.68 -22.75 -9.82
N VAL A 132 -15.40 -22.77 -10.23
CA VAL A 132 -14.31 -22.00 -9.63
C VAL A 132 -13.62 -21.14 -10.68
N ARG A 133 -13.50 -19.84 -10.37
CA ARG A 133 -12.70 -18.88 -11.14
C ARG A 133 -11.47 -18.49 -10.34
N SER A 134 -10.31 -18.45 -10.97
CA SER A 134 -9.05 -18.01 -10.37
C SER A 134 -8.51 -16.81 -11.12
N PHE A 135 -7.96 -15.85 -10.39
CA PHE A 135 -7.38 -14.63 -10.93
C PHE A 135 -6.02 -14.41 -10.25
N ALA A 136 -5.02 -14.00 -11.01
CA ALA A 136 -3.76 -13.52 -10.50
C ALA A 136 -3.61 -12.04 -10.84
N TYR A 137 -3.28 -11.22 -9.85
CA TYR A 137 -3.05 -9.79 -10.01
C TYR A 137 -1.64 -9.43 -9.56
N SER A 138 -1.05 -8.42 -10.20
CA SER A 138 0.20 -7.78 -9.82
C SER A 138 0.00 -6.26 -9.85
N MET A 139 0.03 -5.64 -8.67
CA MET A 139 -0.25 -4.21 -8.52
C MET A 139 0.92 -3.51 -7.83
N PRO A 140 1.70 -2.69 -8.56
CA PRO A 140 2.63 -1.76 -7.92
C PRO A 140 1.81 -0.70 -7.17
N TRP A 141 2.11 -0.48 -5.89
CA TRP A 141 1.33 0.46 -5.08
C TRP A 141 2.18 1.50 -4.33
N LEU A 142 3.47 1.25 -4.17
CA LEU A 142 4.42 2.18 -3.57
C LEU A 142 5.69 2.25 -4.40
N HIS A 143 6.18 3.47 -4.65
CA HIS A 143 7.53 3.72 -5.12
C HIS A 143 8.09 4.92 -4.35
N ALA A 144 9.18 4.72 -3.62
CA ALA A 144 9.90 5.76 -2.91
C ALA A 144 11.35 5.82 -3.42
N SER A 145 11.90 7.01 -3.62
CA SER A 145 13.30 7.17 -4.02
C SER A 145 13.86 8.51 -3.58
N GLY A 146 15.16 8.57 -3.34
CA GLY A 146 15.84 9.80 -2.99
C GLY A 146 17.31 9.60 -2.63
N PRO A 147 18.02 10.69 -2.31
CA PRO A 147 19.39 10.65 -1.83
C PRO A 147 19.44 10.30 -0.33
N LEU A 148 20.58 9.76 0.08
CA LEU A 148 20.96 9.53 1.48
C LEU A 148 22.20 10.37 1.83
N ALA A 149 22.46 10.52 3.13
CA ALA A 149 23.55 11.34 3.67
C ALA A 149 24.94 10.87 3.22
N ASP A 150 25.07 9.61 2.83
CA ASP A 150 26.31 9.01 2.35
C ASP A 150 26.54 9.20 0.83
N SER A 151 25.75 10.07 0.19
CA SER A 151 25.66 10.31 -1.25
C SER A 151 25.09 9.16 -2.08
N SER A 152 24.65 8.07 -1.43
CA SER A 152 23.94 7.00 -2.12
C SER A 152 22.53 7.44 -2.52
N ARG A 153 21.93 6.73 -3.47
CA ARG A 153 20.54 6.93 -3.88
C ARG A 153 19.77 5.63 -3.74
N PHE A 154 18.67 5.67 -2.99
CA PHE A 154 17.78 4.52 -2.85
C PHE A 154 16.60 4.62 -3.82
N ASN A 155 16.07 3.47 -4.20
CA ASN A 155 14.82 3.30 -4.94
C ASN A 155 14.13 2.04 -4.44
N ILE A 156 12.99 2.21 -3.78
CA ILE A 156 12.16 1.15 -3.22
C ILE A 156 10.86 1.10 -4.00
N ARG A 157 10.51 -0.08 -4.52
CA ARG A 157 9.22 -0.35 -5.14
C ARG A 157 8.54 -1.50 -4.42
N VAL A 158 7.24 -1.38 -4.15
CA VAL A 158 6.45 -2.46 -3.57
C VAL A 158 5.35 -2.86 -4.54
N LEU A 159 5.31 -4.15 -4.84
CA LEU A 159 4.30 -4.78 -5.66
C LEU A 159 3.49 -5.74 -4.79
N ARG A 160 2.16 -5.67 -4.90
CA ARG A 160 1.28 -6.64 -4.27
C ARG A 160 0.87 -7.70 -5.28
N LEU A 161 1.24 -8.94 -5.00
CA LEU A 161 0.83 -10.12 -5.76
C LEU A 161 -0.40 -10.74 -5.08
N ILE A 162 -1.49 -10.88 -5.83
CA ILE A 162 -2.77 -11.38 -5.29
C ILE A 162 -3.24 -12.55 -6.13
N LYS A 163 -3.41 -13.72 -5.51
CA LYS A 163 -4.11 -14.87 -6.10
C LYS A 163 -5.50 -14.96 -5.50
N ARG A 164 -6.52 -14.61 -6.29
CA ARG A 164 -7.93 -14.62 -5.90
C ARG A 164 -8.61 -15.85 -6.49
N ARG A 165 -9.37 -16.59 -5.68
CA ARG A 165 -10.22 -17.70 -6.10
C ARG A 165 -11.65 -17.40 -5.69
N GLU A 166 -12.56 -17.48 -6.65
CA GLU A 166 -13.99 -17.29 -6.46
C GLU A 166 -14.70 -18.61 -6.71
N LYS A 167 -15.54 -19.04 -5.76
CA LYS A 167 -16.39 -20.21 -5.89
C LYS A 167 -17.84 -19.79 -5.71
N SER A 168 -18.63 -19.96 -6.76
CA SER A 168 -20.07 -19.71 -6.70
C SER A 168 -20.73 -20.72 -5.76
N LYS A 169 -21.62 -20.25 -4.88
CA LYS A 169 -22.50 -21.06 -4.02
C LYS A 169 -23.93 -20.58 -4.22
N ARG A 170 -24.90 -21.42 -3.85
CA ARG A 170 -26.35 -21.14 -4.03
C ARG A 170 -26.79 -19.75 -3.53
N LYS A 171 -26.22 -19.23 -2.44
CA LYS A 171 -26.63 -17.96 -1.81
C LYS A 171 -25.54 -16.88 -1.76
N TYR A 172 -24.31 -17.18 -2.13
CA TYR A 172 -23.18 -16.25 -2.02
C TYR A 172 -21.99 -16.72 -2.87
N THR A 173 -21.04 -15.83 -3.13
CA THR A 173 -19.75 -16.21 -3.74
C THR A 173 -18.69 -16.28 -2.65
N LYS A 174 -18.08 -17.46 -2.45
CA LYS A 174 -16.94 -17.58 -1.55
C LYS A 174 -15.70 -17.07 -2.27
N VAL A 175 -15.01 -16.11 -1.68
CA VAL A 175 -13.77 -15.54 -2.22
C VAL A 175 -12.63 -15.90 -1.28
N LYS A 176 -11.55 -16.46 -1.83
CA LYS A 176 -10.29 -16.70 -1.11
C LYS A 176 -9.18 -15.95 -1.82
N GLU A 177 -8.47 -15.11 -1.10
CA GLU A 177 -7.35 -14.32 -1.60
C GLU A 177 -6.09 -14.72 -0.86
N LYS A 178 -5.02 -15.00 -1.61
CA LYS A 178 -3.67 -15.10 -1.08
C LYS A 178 -2.90 -13.87 -1.54
N MET A 179 -2.30 -13.15 -0.61
CA MET A 179 -1.59 -11.89 -0.86
C MET A 179 -0.15 -12.03 -0.39
N VAL A 180 0.76 -11.45 -1.16
CA VAL A 180 2.18 -11.33 -0.86
C VAL A 180 2.65 -9.98 -1.36
N ASP A 181 3.42 -9.26 -0.56
CA ASP A 181 4.09 -8.05 -1.02
C ASP A 181 5.55 -8.38 -1.39
N VAL A 182 5.94 -7.97 -2.58
CA VAL A 182 7.31 -8.06 -3.09
C VAL A 182 7.90 -6.66 -3.08
N MET A 183 8.94 -6.49 -2.26
CA MET A 183 9.75 -5.29 -2.18
C MET A 183 10.96 -5.42 -3.09
N VAL A 184 11.18 -4.44 -3.95
CA VAL A 184 12.38 -4.30 -4.77
C VAL A 184 13.11 -3.06 -4.27
N LEU A 185 14.18 -3.28 -3.52
CA LEU A 185 15.06 -2.25 -3.00
C LEU A 185 16.30 -2.18 -3.89
N SER A 186 16.60 -1.00 -4.41
CA SER A 186 17.80 -0.71 -5.18
C SER A 186 18.56 0.42 -4.49
N ILE A 187 19.85 0.24 -4.27
CA ILE A 187 20.75 1.27 -3.75
C ILE A 187 21.86 1.48 -4.76
N GLN A 188 21.98 2.70 -5.27
CA GLN A 188 23.11 3.13 -6.07
C GLN A 188 24.10 3.83 -5.16
N VAL A 189 25.35 3.38 -5.17
CA VAL A 189 26.41 3.86 -4.28
C VAL A 189 27.56 4.49 -5.08
N ASP A 190 28.46 5.17 -4.39
CA ASP A 190 29.72 5.63 -4.97
C ASP A 190 30.73 4.46 -5.07
N PRO A 191 31.17 4.07 -6.29
CA PRO A 191 32.13 2.97 -6.46
C PRO A 191 33.47 3.23 -5.77
N ALA A 192 33.89 4.49 -5.56
CA ALA A 192 35.12 4.80 -4.84
C ALA A 192 35.03 4.43 -3.35
N ARG A 193 33.81 4.46 -2.78
CA ARG A 193 33.55 4.07 -1.38
C ARG A 193 33.29 2.57 -1.24
N TYR A 194 32.71 1.95 -2.26
CA TYR A 194 32.33 0.53 -2.28
C TYR A 194 32.85 -0.16 -3.56
N PRO A 195 34.15 -0.46 -3.65
CA PRO A 195 34.74 -1.07 -4.86
C PRO A 195 34.31 -2.53 -5.06
N ASP A 196 34.12 -3.28 -3.97
CA ASP A 196 33.94 -4.74 -4.02
C ASP A 196 32.48 -5.16 -3.86
N LEU A 197 31.56 -4.51 -4.57
CA LEU A 197 30.12 -4.78 -4.46
C LEU A 197 29.74 -6.23 -4.79
N SER A 198 30.50 -6.92 -5.65
CA SER A 198 30.25 -8.32 -6.01
C SER A 198 30.27 -9.26 -4.79
N THR A 199 31.02 -8.90 -3.74
CA THR A 199 31.13 -9.69 -2.51
C THR A 199 29.96 -9.46 -1.55
N LEU A 200 29.08 -8.47 -1.79
CA LEU A 200 28.03 -8.11 -0.86
C LEU A 200 27.09 -9.28 -0.54
N ALA A 201 26.74 -10.09 -1.54
CA ALA A 201 25.77 -11.18 -1.37
C ALA A 201 26.25 -12.25 -0.38
N SER A 202 27.55 -12.53 -0.30
CA SER A 202 28.10 -13.51 0.64
C SER A 202 28.12 -13.01 2.10
N HIS A 203 27.99 -11.70 2.31
CA HIS A 203 28.00 -11.08 3.64
C HIS A 203 26.59 -10.78 4.18
N LEU A 204 25.55 -10.95 3.36
CA LEU A 204 24.18 -10.75 3.80
C LEU A 204 23.72 -11.90 4.68
N ARG A 205 23.21 -11.57 5.88
CA ARG A 205 22.55 -12.51 6.78
C ARG A 205 21.10 -12.73 6.35
N GLN A 206 20.34 -13.55 7.10
CA GLN A 206 18.89 -13.63 6.89
C GLN A 206 18.24 -12.26 7.14
N PRO A 207 17.33 -11.79 6.26
CA PRO A 207 16.65 -10.52 6.46
C PRO A 207 15.68 -10.61 7.66
N PRO A 208 15.48 -9.50 8.39
CA PRO A 208 14.63 -9.45 9.59
C PRO A 208 13.13 -9.46 9.26
N LEU A 209 12.30 -9.52 10.32
CA LEU A 209 10.84 -9.37 10.25
C LEU A 209 10.13 -10.39 9.35
N GLY A 210 10.66 -11.62 9.28
CA GLY A 210 10.06 -12.68 8.47
C GLY A 210 10.13 -12.46 6.95
N LEU A 211 10.86 -11.44 6.49
CA LEU A 211 11.14 -11.24 5.08
C LEU A 211 11.91 -12.44 4.52
N ARG A 212 11.70 -12.74 3.24
CA ARG A 212 12.46 -13.75 2.51
C ARG A 212 13.15 -13.13 1.32
N VAL A 213 14.41 -13.52 1.10
CA VAL A 213 15.17 -13.09 -0.08
C VAL A 213 14.71 -13.90 -1.28
N LEU A 214 14.21 -13.21 -2.30
CA LEU A 214 13.95 -13.80 -3.61
C LEU A 214 15.19 -13.75 -4.48
N GLN A 215 15.91 -12.61 -4.45
CA GLN A 215 17.05 -12.38 -5.31
C GLN A 215 17.87 -11.20 -4.78
N VAL A 216 19.20 -11.29 -4.87
CA VAL A 216 20.11 -10.15 -4.74
C VAL A 216 20.94 -10.10 -6.02
N ARG A 217 21.07 -8.91 -6.60
CA ARG A 217 21.90 -8.65 -7.77
C ARG A 217 22.77 -7.43 -7.49
N THR A 218 23.97 -7.47 -8.01
CA THR A 218 24.93 -6.38 -7.98
C THR A 218 25.35 -6.09 -9.41
N ASP A 219 25.28 -4.83 -9.81
CA ASP A 219 25.62 -4.38 -11.15
C ASP A 219 26.34 -3.04 -11.05
N ASN A 220 27.59 -2.99 -11.50
CA ASN A 220 28.45 -1.81 -11.45
C ASN A 220 28.47 -1.18 -10.04
N ASN A 221 27.74 -0.09 -9.85
CA ASN A 221 27.62 0.68 -8.62
C ASN A 221 26.24 0.56 -7.95
N ARG A 222 25.47 -0.48 -8.28
CA ARG A 222 24.09 -0.67 -7.83
C ARG A 222 23.88 -2.05 -7.24
N VAL A 223 23.23 -2.07 -6.09
CA VAL A 223 22.74 -3.28 -5.43
C VAL A 223 21.23 -3.31 -5.55
N THR A 224 20.66 -4.42 -6.01
CA THR A 224 19.21 -4.64 -6.06
C THR A 224 18.84 -5.89 -5.27
N ALA A 225 18.05 -5.72 -4.22
CA ALA A 225 17.47 -6.79 -3.42
C ALA A 225 15.97 -6.91 -3.71
N ARG A 226 15.52 -8.13 -3.98
CA ARG A 226 14.10 -8.49 -4.07
C ARG A 226 13.75 -9.31 -2.84
N LEU A 227 12.88 -8.76 -2.02
CA LEU A 227 12.42 -9.32 -0.76
C LEU A 227 10.92 -9.57 -0.84
N THR A 228 10.43 -10.58 -0.12
CA THR A 228 9.01 -10.91 -0.07
C THR A 228 8.53 -11.08 1.37
N THR A 229 7.30 -10.66 1.64
CA THR A 229 6.64 -10.94 2.92
C THR A 229 6.13 -12.39 2.98
N PRO A 230 5.75 -12.87 4.17
CA PRO A 230 4.94 -14.09 4.29
C PRO A 230 3.65 -14.01 3.48
N VAL A 231 3.12 -15.19 3.10
CA VAL A 231 1.85 -15.28 2.38
C VAL A 231 0.70 -15.05 3.35
N ASN A 232 -0.05 -13.97 3.14
CA ASN A 232 -1.28 -13.74 3.89
C ASN A 232 -2.50 -14.30 3.13
N THR A 233 -3.51 -14.77 3.85
CA THR A 233 -4.74 -15.31 3.27
C THR A 233 -5.97 -14.65 3.87
N ARG A 234 -6.81 -14.07 3.01
CA ARG A 234 -8.13 -13.55 3.36
C ARG A 234 -9.22 -14.43 2.74
N VAL A 235 -10.25 -14.76 3.49
CA VAL A 235 -11.40 -15.52 3.01
C VAL A 235 -12.67 -14.74 3.31
N GLN A 236 -13.39 -14.35 2.27
CA GLN A 236 -14.74 -13.79 2.36
C GLN A 236 -15.77 -14.90 2.10
N ALA A 237 -16.67 -15.08 3.05
CA ALA A 237 -17.73 -16.08 3.02
C ALA A 237 -19.08 -15.44 3.41
N ARG A 238 -20.10 -16.27 3.67
CA ARG A 238 -21.47 -15.83 3.95
C ARG A 238 -21.58 -14.83 5.10
N TYR A 239 -20.81 -15.03 6.15
CA TYR A 239 -20.93 -14.28 7.41
C TYR A 239 -19.79 -13.27 7.61
N GLY A 240 -19.13 -12.85 6.52
CA GLY A 240 -18.07 -11.85 6.56
C GLY A 240 -16.73 -12.37 6.06
N ALA A 241 -15.67 -11.63 6.42
CA ALA A 241 -14.30 -11.93 6.04
C ALA A 241 -13.49 -12.41 7.24
N THR A 242 -12.67 -13.43 7.03
CA THR A 242 -11.69 -13.98 7.99
C THR A 242 -10.29 -13.91 7.40
N GLY A 243 -9.27 -13.92 8.25
CA GLY A 243 -7.87 -13.77 7.88
C GLY A 243 -7.29 -12.43 8.34
N THR A 244 -5.98 -12.36 8.44
CA THR A 244 -5.26 -11.13 8.82
C THR A 244 -4.77 -10.42 7.55
N LEU A 245 -4.35 -9.16 7.67
CA LEU A 245 -3.53 -8.49 6.65
C LEU A 245 -2.27 -7.90 7.27
N GLU A 246 -1.96 -8.33 8.50
CA GLU A 246 -0.93 -7.76 9.38
C GLU A 246 0.49 -8.07 8.89
N ASP A 247 0.69 -9.22 8.22
CA ASP A 247 1.99 -9.65 7.68
C ASP A 247 2.32 -9.09 6.28
N LEU A 248 1.59 -8.08 5.81
CA LEU A 248 1.94 -7.36 4.58
C LEU A 248 3.03 -6.32 4.85
N VAL A 249 3.56 -5.69 3.80
CA VAL A 249 4.64 -4.69 3.99
C VAL A 249 4.15 -3.59 4.92
N THR A 250 5.02 -3.21 5.86
CA THR A 250 4.86 -2.06 6.77
C THR A 250 6.07 -1.13 6.62
N GLY A 251 6.03 0.07 7.21
CA GLY A 251 7.19 0.98 7.20
C GLY A 251 8.45 0.34 7.79
N HIS A 252 8.27 -0.46 8.86
CA HIS A 252 9.35 -1.23 9.48
C HIS A 252 9.98 -2.25 8.53
N HIS A 253 9.20 -2.92 7.68
CA HIS A 253 9.76 -3.84 6.68
C HIS A 253 10.62 -3.11 5.65
N LEU A 254 10.20 -1.91 5.21
CA LEU A 254 10.98 -1.10 4.27
C LEU A 254 12.31 -0.68 4.87
N LEU A 255 12.27 -0.15 6.09
CA LEU A 255 13.46 0.27 6.83
C LEU A 255 14.39 -0.92 7.10
N ALA A 256 13.84 -2.03 7.57
CA ALA A 256 14.63 -3.21 7.90
C ALA A 256 15.28 -3.83 6.66
N GLY A 257 14.59 -3.81 5.50
CA GLY A 257 15.18 -4.17 4.22
C GLY A 257 16.32 -3.24 3.80
N LEU A 258 16.16 -1.91 4.00
CA LEU A 258 17.20 -0.93 3.73
C LEU A 258 18.44 -1.16 4.59
N VAL A 259 18.25 -1.25 5.91
CA VAL A 259 19.33 -1.54 6.88
C VAL A 259 20.03 -2.85 6.56
N TRP A 260 19.27 -3.89 6.20
CA TRP A 260 19.82 -5.20 5.84
C TRP A 260 20.76 -5.12 4.62
N VAL A 261 20.41 -4.37 3.57
CA VAL A 261 21.33 -4.15 2.44
C VAL A 261 22.56 -3.35 2.88
N TYR A 262 22.39 -2.34 3.73
CA TYR A 262 23.50 -1.54 4.27
C TYR A 262 24.48 -2.35 5.13
N GLN A 263 23.99 -3.35 5.86
CA GLN A 263 24.85 -4.29 6.58
C GLN A 263 25.76 -5.07 5.63
N GLY A 264 25.25 -5.49 4.47
CA GLY A 264 26.05 -6.10 3.41
C GLY A 264 27.05 -5.10 2.79
N LEU A 265 26.63 -3.85 2.55
CA LEU A 265 27.50 -2.79 2.03
C LEU A 265 28.68 -2.48 2.96
N LYS A 266 28.51 -2.64 4.28
CA LYS A 266 29.62 -2.45 5.25
C LYS A 266 30.80 -3.38 4.97
N ALA A 267 30.56 -4.60 4.49
CA ALA A 267 31.63 -5.54 4.14
C ALA A 267 32.36 -5.19 2.83
N ALA A 268 31.64 -4.56 1.89
CA ALA A 268 32.18 -4.12 0.60
C ALA A 268 32.85 -2.72 0.65
N LYS A 269 32.87 -2.07 1.83
CA LYS A 269 33.43 -0.73 2.01
C LYS A 269 34.95 -0.82 2.13
N VAL A 270 35.67 0.10 1.47
CA VAL A 270 37.11 0.23 1.65
C VAL A 270 37.42 0.38 3.13
N GLN A 271 38.13 -0.60 3.71
CA GLN A 271 38.82 -0.40 4.97
C GLN A 271 39.97 0.54 4.67
N ARG A 272 39.76 1.85 4.86
CA ARG A 272 40.91 2.76 4.91
C ARG A 272 41.73 2.30 6.10
N ILE A 273 42.79 1.53 5.82
CA ILE A 273 43.81 1.18 6.78
C ILE A 273 44.20 2.51 7.42
N THR A 274 43.94 2.63 8.71
CA THR A 274 44.38 3.77 9.50
C THR A 274 45.87 3.59 9.75
N SER A 275 46.66 3.60 8.68
CA SER A 275 48.12 3.59 8.72
C SER A 275 48.57 5.04 8.82
N ALA A 276 48.41 5.59 10.03
CA ALA A 276 49.04 6.83 10.46
C ALA A 276 49.07 6.86 11.99
N VAL A 277 49.89 5.99 12.58
CA VAL A 277 50.74 6.29 13.75
C VAL A 277 52.05 5.54 13.56
#